data_AF-A0AAD7Z1K4-F1
#
_entry.id   AF-A0AAD7Z1K4-F1
#
_cell.length_a   1.000
_cell.length_b   1.000
_cell.length_c   1.000
_cell.angle_alpha   90.00
_cell.angle_beta   90.00
_cell.angle_gamma   90.00
#
_symmetry.space_group_name_H-M   'P 1'
#
loop_
_entity.id
_entity.type
_entity.pdbx_description
1 polymer ?
#
loop_
_entity_poly.entity_id
_entity_poly.type
_entity_poly.pdbx_seq_one_letter_code
_entity_poly.pdbx_strand_id
1 'polypeptide(L)'
;MSQKNISCGLDYKSTPNLPACLTEALRCGYSFIITPIVHPRFRRPCSGFVGGFTRPEMILAPKDWTTAIVGRLSPYLNVDSRSSGVRERHEACLIEELSYCYGLILPAIMLSVHGRESYNLARILNSFFETSPSCIIWAHVPMTCTRIMKSCGDEGAKDAAWNETWLWWSKFHEYLEWDKRVGVALELSADLPTEEVILRWLGEPVKAVIVPTSIFHNNRKGYPVLSRAHQRLVVSLVKNEAKVIVSGARRSNVEFYLQYLNRIWEKRPDQNDNTMFSYAKGFSVLRRT
;
A
#
# COMPACT_ATOMS: atom_id res chain seq x y z
N MET A 1 9.69 -11.13 -27.55
CA MET A 1 9.34 -10.00 -26.66
C MET A 1 9.10 -10.57 -25.27
N SER A 2 9.95 -10.29 -24.28
CA SER A 2 9.77 -10.83 -22.91
C SER A 2 8.44 -10.33 -22.37
N GLN A 3 7.48 -11.23 -22.16
CA GLN A 3 6.21 -10.88 -21.51
C GLN A 3 6.55 -10.30 -20.13
N LYS A 4 6.16 -9.04 -19.91
CA LYS A 4 6.46 -8.32 -18.67
C LYS A 4 5.58 -8.92 -17.57
N ASN A 5 6.17 -9.77 -16.73
CA ASN A 5 5.52 -10.33 -15.54
C ASN A 5 5.04 -9.21 -14.61
N ILE A 6 4.03 -9.48 -13.80
CA ILE A 6 3.53 -8.51 -12.82
C ILE A 6 4.61 -8.27 -11.76
N SER A 7 4.86 -7.01 -11.43
CA SER A 7 5.65 -6.69 -10.23
C SER A 7 4.79 -6.91 -8.99
N CYS A 8 5.11 -7.99 -8.28
CA CYS A 8 4.36 -8.43 -7.11
C CYS A 8 5.23 -8.32 -5.84
N GLY A 9 4.66 -7.71 -4.80
CA GLY A 9 5.22 -7.65 -3.47
C GLY A 9 4.53 -8.58 -2.49
N LEU A 10 5.25 -9.02 -1.46
CA LEU A 10 4.70 -9.79 -0.35
C LEU A 10 4.71 -8.97 0.94
N ASP A 11 3.55 -8.86 1.57
CA ASP A 11 3.41 -8.08 2.79
C ASP A 11 3.49 -8.93 4.07
N TYR A 12 4.44 -8.58 4.94
CA TYR A 12 4.64 -9.17 6.23
C TYR A 12 4.16 -8.24 7.36
N LYS A 13 3.17 -8.69 8.13
CA LYS A 13 2.71 -7.96 9.33
C LYS A 13 3.72 -7.99 10.48
N SER A 14 4.54 -9.05 10.55
CA SER A 14 5.62 -9.21 11.51
C SER A 14 6.79 -9.92 10.83
N THR A 15 8.01 -9.46 11.09
CA THR A 15 9.24 -9.96 10.48
C THR A 15 10.29 -10.25 11.57
N PRO A 16 10.21 -11.44 12.21
CA PRO A 16 11.18 -11.82 13.25
C PRO A 16 12.60 -11.91 12.70
N ASN A 17 12.77 -12.46 11.49
CA ASN A 17 14.05 -12.52 10.78
C ASN A 17 13.86 -11.94 9.37
N LEU A 18 14.31 -10.71 9.17
CA LEU A 18 14.13 -9.98 7.91
C LEU A 18 14.86 -10.64 6.72
N PRO A 19 16.15 -11.05 6.84
CA PRO A 19 16.84 -11.78 5.77
C PRO A 19 16.10 -13.04 5.34
N ALA A 20 15.64 -13.86 6.29
CA ALA A 20 14.91 -15.08 5.98
C ALA A 20 13.60 -14.81 5.23
N CYS A 21 12.84 -13.80 5.66
CA CYS A 21 11.61 -13.38 4.97
C CYS A 21 11.86 -12.88 3.54
N LEU A 22 12.97 -12.14 3.33
CA LEU A 22 13.37 -11.67 2.01
C LEU A 22 13.78 -12.83 1.11
N THR A 23 14.65 -13.73 1.59
CA THR A 23 15.08 -14.92 0.83
C THR A 23 13.89 -15.81 0.46
N GLU A 24 12.95 -16.03 1.38
CA GLU A 24 11.71 -16.78 1.09
C GLU A 24 10.90 -16.10 -0.03
N ALA A 25 10.69 -14.79 0.06
CA ALA A 25 9.92 -14.04 -0.94
C ALA A 25 10.57 -14.08 -2.33
N LEU A 26 11.88 -13.86 -2.41
CA LEU A 26 12.64 -13.93 -3.66
C LEU A 26 12.62 -15.34 -4.25
N ARG A 27 12.77 -16.38 -3.42
CA ARG A 27 12.66 -17.78 -3.86
C ARG A 27 11.27 -18.11 -4.43
N CYS A 28 10.22 -17.54 -3.84
CA CYS A 28 8.86 -17.67 -4.35
C CYS A 28 8.56 -16.81 -5.59
N GLY A 29 9.52 -15.99 -6.06
CA GLY A 29 9.40 -15.17 -7.27
C GLY A 29 8.83 -13.76 -7.04
N TYR A 30 8.65 -13.33 -5.79
CA TYR A 30 8.22 -11.95 -5.50
C TYR A 30 9.34 -10.96 -5.77
N SER A 31 8.99 -9.75 -6.22
CA SER A 31 9.96 -8.71 -6.56
C SER A 31 10.45 -7.91 -5.36
N PHE A 32 9.59 -7.73 -4.35
CA PHE A 32 9.90 -6.96 -3.14
C PHE A 32 9.05 -7.45 -1.96
N ILE A 33 9.39 -7.00 -0.75
CA ILE A 33 8.61 -7.26 0.46
C ILE A 33 8.21 -5.95 1.13
N ILE A 34 7.08 -5.97 1.82
CA ILE A 34 6.68 -4.89 2.72
C ILE A 34 6.87 -5.40 4.14
N THR A 35 7.61 -4.64 4.94
CA THR A 35 7.89 -4.99 6.33
C THR A 35 7.74 -3.76 7.22
N PRO A 36 7.23 -3.93 8.45
CA PRO A 36 7.32 -2.87 9.44
C PRO A 36 8.79 -2.58 9.77
N ILE A 37 9.17 -1.31 9.71
CA ILE A 37 10.53 -0.86 9.99
C ILE A 37 10.82 -0.90 11.49
N VAL A 38 9.87 -0.45 12.29
CA VAL A 38 9.84 -0.62 13.74
C VAL A 38 8.88 -1.75 14.09
N HIS A 39 9.15 -2.51 15.16
CA HIS A 39 8.24 -3.56 15.58
C HIS A 39 6.84 -2.97 15.87
N PRO A 40 5.75 -3.45 15.25
CA PRO A 40 4.46 -2.75 15.23
C PRO A 40 3.77 -2.63 16.61
N ARG A 41 4.18 -3.47 17.57
CA ARG A 41 3.72 -3.42 18.98
C ARG A 41 4.66 -2.65 19.91
N PHE A 42 5.82 -2.21 19.44
CA PHE A 42 6.76 -1.47 20.27
C PHE A 42 6.26 -0.04 20.41
N ARG A 43 5.74 0.29 21.60
CA ARG A 43 5.29 1.63 21.96
C ARG A 43 6.46 2.35 22.62
N ARG A 44 7.00 3.37 21.96
CA ARG A 44 8.06 4.23 22.51
C ARG A 44 7.56 4.92 23.78
N PRO A 45 8.28 4.86 24.92
CA PRO A 45 7.88 5.61 26.10
C PRO A 45 8.13 7.10 25.94
N CYS A 46 7.45 7.88 26.77
CA CYS A 46 7.52 9.35 26.79
C CYS A 46 8.85 9.89 27.32
N SER A 47 9.55 9.09 28.13
CA SER A 47 10.80 9.45 28.80
C SER A 47 11.59 8.18 29.12
N GLY A 48 12.92 8.30 29.10
CA GLY A 48 13.84 7.20 29.38
C GLY A 48 14.51 6.62 28.13
N PHE A 49 15.72 6.10 28.33
CA PHE A 49 16.52 5.49 27.27
C PHE A 49 16.07 4.04 27.09
N VAL A 50 15.36 3.73 26.01
CA VAL A 50 14.96 2.34 25.71
C VAL A 50 15.80 1.80 24.59
N GLY A 51 16.91 1.13 24.93
CA GLY A 51 17.67 0.25 24.03
C GLY A 51 17.82 0.76 22.58
N GLY A 52 17.86 -0.18 21.62
CA GLY A 52 17.87 0.15 20.20
C GLY A 52 16.48 0.49 19.68
N PHE A 53 16.36 1.60 18.96
CA PHE A 53 15.13 2.06 18.28
C PHE A 53 14.52 0.97 17.38
N THR A 54 15.35 0.31 16.58
CA THR A 54 14.96 -0.82 15.74
C THR A 54 16.18 -1.68 15.41
N ARG A 55 15.97 -2.68 14.56
CA ARG A 55 16.99 -3.57 14.02
C ARG A 55 18.08 -2.77 13.24
N PRO A 56 19.37 -3.11 13.36
CA PRO A 56 20.43 -2.40 12.64
C PRO A 56 20.33 -2.55 11.12
N GLU A 57 20.77 -1.54 10.38
CA GLU A 57 20.82 -1.52 8.92
C GLU A 57 21.66 -2.67 8.33
N MET A 58 22.75 -3.04 9.01
CA MET A 58 23.74 -4.04 8.58
C MET A 58 23.17 -5.47 8.44
N ILE A 59 21.90 -5.68 8.78
CA ILE A 59 21.20 -6.96 8.61
C ILE A 59 21.02 -7.34 7.14
N LEU A 60 20.92 -6.37 6.24
CA LEU A 60 20.80 -6.59 4.80
C LEU A 60 21.87 -5.80 4.04
N ALA A 61 22.15 -6.23 2.81
CA ALA A 61 23.00 -5.45 1.92
C ALA A 61 22.29 -4.16 1.51
N PRO A 62 23.01 -3.04 1.29
CA PRO A 62 22.41 -1.77 0.85
C PRO A 62 21.57 -1.89 -0.43
N LYS A 63 21.96 -2.79 -1.34
CA LYS A 63 21.20 -3.10 -2.57
C LYS A 63 19.81 -3.68 -2.27
N ASP A 64 19.68 -4.49 -1.22
CA ASP A 64 18.41 -5.12 -0.87
C ASP A 64 17.44 -4.10 -0.28
N TRP A 65 17.95 -3.18 0.56
CA TRP A 65 17.16 -2.06 1.09
C TRP A 65 16.60 -1.17 -0.02
N THR A 66 17.44 -0.81 -0.98
CA THR A 66 17.09 0.12 -2.08
C THR A 66 16.18 -0.48 -3.15
N THR A 67 16.19 -1.80 -3.34
CA THR A 67 15.45 -2.45 -4.45
C THR A 67 14.29 -3.33 -4.02
N ALA A 68 14.41 -4.01 -2.87
CA ALA A 68 13.52 -5.11 -2.50
C ALA A 68 12.72 -4.86 -1.21
N ILE A 69 12.99 -3.78 -0.47
CA ILE A 69 12.27 -3.46 0.77
C ILE A 69 11.38 -2.24 0.59
N VAL A 70 10.10 -2.37 0.96
CA VAL A 70 9.19 -1.23 1.18
C VAL A 70 8.93 -1.13 2.67
N GLY A 71 9.24 0.03 3.24
CA GLY A 71 9.09 0.26 4.67
C GLY A 71 7.65 0.56 5.02
N ARG A 72 7.08 -0.15 6.01
CA ARG A 72 5.78 0.21 6.57
C ARG A 72 5.99 0.94 7.90
N LEU A 73 5.35 2.11 8.01
CA LEU A 73 5.30 2.87 9.26
C LEU A 73 4.38 2.18 10.27
N SER A 74 4.66 2.41 11.54
CA SER A 74 3.92 1.82 12.64
C SER A 74 2.41 2.13 12.56
N PRO A 75 1.52 1.11 12.51
CA PRO A 75 0.09 1.31 12.22
C PRO A 75 -0.69 1.96 13.38
N TYR A 76 -0.06 2.13 14.54
CA TYR A 76 -0.69 2.73 15.71
C TYR A 76 -0.52 4.24 15.79
N LEU A 77 0.36 4.80 14.94
CA LEU A 77 0.65 6.21 14.96
C LEU A 77 -0.60 6.97 14.49
N ASN A 78 -1.02 7.90 15.33
CA ASN A 78 -2.14 8.80 15.06
C ASN A 78 -1.71 10.21 15.45
N VAL A 79 -1.20 10.95 14.46
CA VAL A 79 -0.73 12.33 14.62
C VAL A 79 -1.87 13.35 14.62
N ASP A 80 -3.08 12.95 14.23
CA ASP A 80 -4.28 13.79 14.27
C ASP A 80 -5.13 13.48 15.53
N SER A 81 -4.53 12.91 16.57
CA SER A 81 -5.22 12.65 17.84
C SER A 81 -5.65 13.96 18.52
N ARG A 82 -6.86 13.98 19.09
CA ARG A 82 -7.39 15.12 19.87
C ARG A 82 -6.59 15.41 21.14
N SER A 83 -5.86 14.43 21.67
CA SER A 83 -5.03 14.60 22.85
C SER A 83 -3.66 15.14 22.46
N SER A 84 -3.30 16.35 22.93
CA SER A 84 -2.01 16.99 22.57
C SER A 84 -0.81 16.11 22.92
N GLY A 85 -0.80 15.51 24.12
CA GLY A 85 0.30 14.65 24.53
C GLY A 85 0.43 13.38 23.69
N VAL A 86 -0.67 12.78 23.19
CA VAL A 86 -0.59 11.64 22.25
C VAL A 86 -0.10 12.11 20.89
N ARG A 87 -0.63 13.24 20.40
CA ARG A 87 -0.26 13.85 19.13
C ARG A 87 1.24 14.14 19.07
N GLU A 88 1.77 14.96 19.98
CA GLU A 88 3.20 15.33 20.01
C GLU A 88 4.12 14.10 20.06
N ARG A 89 3.75 13.09 20.85
CA ARG A 89 4.50 11.82 20.90
C ARG A 89 4.46 11.08 19.57
N HIS A 90 3.28 10.94 18.98
CA HIS A 90 3.12 10.26 17.69
C HIS A 90 3.79 11.04 16.56
N GLU A 91 3.85 12.37 16.62
CA GLU A 91 4.58 13.21 15.68
C GLU A 91 6.08 12.92 15.74
N ALA A 92 6.69 12.99 16.93
CA ALA A 92 8.11 12.68 17.12
C ALA A 92 8.43 11.25 16.65
N CYS A 93 7.55 10.30 17.00
CA CYS A 93 7.63 8.92 16.57
C CYS A 93 7.58 8.75 15.04
N LEU A 94 6.68 9.48 14.38
CA LEU A 94 6.51 9.43 12.93
C LEU A 94 7.72 10.02 12.21
N ILE A 95 8.19 11.19 12.67
CA ILE A 95 9.38 11.86 12.12
C ILE A 95 10.60 10.96 12.22
N GLU A 96 10.83 10.35 13.38
CA GLU A 96 11.94 9.41 13.59
C GLU A 96 11.87 8.21 12.63
N GLU A 97 10.68 7.60 12.44
CA GLU A 97 10.52 6.50 11.49
C GLU A 97 10.74 6.94 10.04
N LEU A 98 10.25 8.12 9.65
CA LEU A 98 10.44 8.68 8.32
C LEU A 98 11.92 8.96 8.03
N SER A 99 12.62 9.62 8.97
CA SER A 99 14.05 9.89 8.87
C SER A 99 14.86 8.60 8.77
N TYR A 100 14.50 7.56 9.55
CA TYR A 100 15.17 6.26 9.48
C TYR A 100 14.94 5.57 8.13
N CYS A 101 13.71 5.56 7.63
CA CYS A 101 13.40 5.02 6.29
C CYS A 101 14.15 5.75 5.17
N TYR A 102 14.30 7.08 5.30
CA TYR A 102 15.07 7.87 4.35
C TYR A 102 16.57 7.54 4.40
N GLY A 103 17.13 7.36 5.60
CA GLY A 103 18.52 6.94 5.79
C GLY A 103 18.84 5.59 5.14
N LEU A 104 17.89 4.65 5.16
CA LEU A 104 17.98 3.35 4.46
C LEU A 104 17.79 3.44 2.94
N ILE A 105 17.39 4.61 2.42
CA ILE A 105 17.12 4.87 1.00
C ILE A 105 16.07 3.87 0.46
N LEU A 106 14.96 3.72 1.20
CA LEU A 106 13.90 2.83 0.77
C LEU A 106 13.22 3.37 -0.51
N PRO A 107 12.90 2.49 -1.49
CA PRO A 107 12.25 2.89 -2.74
C PRO A 107 10.82 3.43 -2.52
N ALA A 108 10.14 3.01 -1.46
CA ALA A 108 8.86 3.54 -1.06
C ALA A 108 8.63 3.33 0.45
N ILE A 109 7.87 4.24 1.04
CA ILE A 109 7.41 4.17 2.43
C ILE A 109 5.88 4.09 2.42
N MET A 110 5.33 3.07 3.07
CA MET A 110 3.90 2.89 3.24
C MET A 110 3.44 3.44 4.59
N LEU A 111 2.46 4.34 4.54
CA LEU A 111 1.80 4.90 5.72
C LEU A 111 0.30 4.70 5.62
N SER A 112 -0.39 4.54 6.74
CA SER A 112 -1.83 4.33 6.73
C SER A 112 -2.57 5.64 6.95
N VAL A 113 -3.50 5.97 6.05
CA VAL A 113 -4.38 7.12 6.19
C VAL A 113 -5.65 6.64 6.87
N HIS A 114 -5.88 7.11 8.09
CA HIS A 114 -6.99 6.68 8.93
C HIS A 114 -7.89 7.88 9.25
N GLY A 115 -9.11 7.85 8.71
CA GLY A 115 -10.17 8.74 9.15
C GLY A 115 -10.25 10.08 8.42
N ARG A 116 -10.94 11.02 9.06
CA ARG A 116 -11.49 12.23 8.45
C ARG A 116 -10.53 13.44 8.48
N GLU A 117 -9.62 13.45 9.44
CA GLU A 117 -8.70 14.55 9.72
C GLU A 117 -7.28 14.03 9.54
N SER A 118 -6.59 14.49 8.49
CA SER A 118 -5.21 14.12 8.18
C SER A 118 -4.35 15.36 7.88
N TYR A 119 -4.70 16.48 8.52
CA TYR A 119 -4.04 17.76 8.31
C TYR A 119 -2.63 17.74 8.90
N ASN A 120 -2.48 17.22 10.12
CA ASN A 120 -1.19 17.19 10.78
C ASN A 120 -0.25 16.19 10.11
N LEU A 121 -0.79 15.04 9.68
CA LEU A 121 -0.05 14.09 8.85
C LEU A 121 0.46 14.74 7.56
N ALA A 122 -0.40 15.48 6.84
CA ALA A 122 -0.01 16.18 5.63
C ALA A 122 1.06 17.26 5.90
N ARG A 123 0.91 18.04 6.97
CA ARG A 123 1.91 19.05 7.41
C ARG A 123 3.28 18.44 7.65
N ILE A 124 3.34 17.31 8.38
CA ILE A 124 4.60 16.61 8.67
C ILE A 124 5.23 16.09 7.38
N LEU A 125 4.42 15.54 6.47
CA LEU A 125 4.91 15.06 5.19
C LEU A 125 5.41 16.18 4.28
N ASN A 126 4.73 17.33 4.22
CA ASN A 126 5.21 18.50 3.48
C ASN A 126 6.59 18.96 3.99
N SER A 127 6.76 19.08 5.30
CA SER A 127 8.06 19.41 5.91
C SER A 127 9.12 18.33 5.65
N PHE A 128 8.74 17.05 5.73
CA PHE A 128 9.64 15.95 5.40
C PHE A 128 10.07 15.99 3.93
N PHE A 129 9.16 16.32 3.03
CA PHE A 129 9.41 16.40 1.59
C PHE A 129 10.32 17.55 1.17
N GLU A 130 10.36 18.64 1.93
CA GLU A 130 11.35 19.72 1.77
C GLU A 130 12.76 19.22 2.09
N THR A 131 12.88 18.36 3.10
CA THR A 131 14.16 17.79 3.55
C THR A 131 14.60 16.58 2.72
N SER A 132 13.64 15.79 2.23
CA SER A 132 13.85 14.47 1.63
C SER A 132 13.12 14.33 0.28
N PRO A 133 13.64 14.97 -0.79
CA PRO A 133 12.87 15.15 -2.03
C PRO A 133 12.65 13.87 -2.84
N SER A 134 13.51 12.86 -2.70
CA SER A 134 13.48 11.63 -3.50
C SER A 134 12.55 10.53 -2.96
N CYS A 135 11.92 10.73 -1.80
CA CYS A 135 11.12 9.71 -1.16
C CYS A 135 9.74 9.57 -1.82
N ILE A 136 9.30 8.34 -2.08
CA ILE A 136 7.95 8.03 -2.57
C ILE A 136 7.12 7.50 -1.40
N ILE A 137 5.90 8.04 -1.24
CA ILE A 137 4.97 7.66 -0.19
C ILE A 137 3.80 6.88 -0.78
N TRP A 138 3.50 5.74 -0.18
CA TRP A 138 2.32 4.93 -0.46
C TRP A 138 1.30 5.12 0.65
N ALA A 139 0.25 5.89 0.37
CA ALA A 139 -0.87 6.08 1.26
C ALA A 139 -1.77 4.85 1.22
N HIS A 140 -1.69 4.03 2.27
CA HIS A 140 -2.52 2.85 2.44
C HIS A 140 -3.95 3.26 2.81
N VAL A 141 -4.89 2.91 1.93
CA VAL A 141 -6.33 3.21 2.07
C VAL A 141 -7.15 1.98 1.66
N PRO A 142 -8.12 1.54 2.49
CA PRO A 142 -9.02 0.46 2.09
C PRO A 142 -10.08 0.97 1.11
N MET A 143 -10.47 0.13 0.15
CA MET A 143 -11.49 0.45 -0.85
C MET A 143 -12.87 0.64 -0.22
N THR A 144 -13.18 -0.10 0.85
CA THR A 144 -14.40 0.07 1.65
C THR A 144 -14.07 -0.03 3.14
N CYS A 145 -14.68 0.82 3.96
CA CYS A 145 -14.51 0.75 5.42
C CYS A 145 -15.64 -0.04 6.07
N THR A 146 -15.39 -1.33 6.35
CA THR A 146 -16.37 -2.22 7.01
C THR A 146 -16.73 -1.80 8.43
N ARG A 147 -15.84 -1.07 9.12
CA ARG A 147 -16.07 -0.57 10.49
C ARG A 147 -17.24 0.42 10.55
N ILE A 148 -17.43 1.23 9.51
CA ILE A 148 -18.49 2.25 9.50
C ILE A 148 -19.79 1.70 8.92
N MET A 149 -19.72 0.76 7.97
CA MET A 149 -20.91 0.03 7.49
C MET A 149 -21.67 -0.68 8.61
N LYS A 150 -20.97 -1.20 9.63
CA LYS A 150 -21.61 -1.87 10.79
C LYS A 150 -22.22 -0.91 11.81
N SER A 151 -21.79 0.37 11.84
CA SER A 151 -22.33 1.38 12.75
C SER A 151 -23.47 2.20 12.14
N CYS A 152 -23.61 2.21 10.81
CA CYS A 152 -24.73 2.86 10.12
C CYS A 152 -25.98 1.97 10.10
N GLY A 153 -26.49 1.64 11.28
CA GLY A 153 -27.89 1.29 11.46
C GLY A 153 -28.74 2.57 11.49
N ASP A 154 -29.61 2.72 10.50
CA ASP A 154 -30.80 3.60 10.40
C ASP A 154 -30.70 5.13 10.59
N GLU A 155 -29.63 5.71 11.16
CA GLU A 155 -29.61 7.15 11.51
C GLU A 155 -28.40 7.88 10.89
N GLY A 156 -28.61 8.56 9.75
CA GLY A 156 -27.75 9.69 9.32
C GLY A 156 -27.23 9.71 7.88
N ALA A 157 -27.97 10.34 6.97
CA ALA A 157 -27.56 10.57 5.57
C ALA A 157 -26.25 11.39 5.40
N LYS A 158 -25.84 12.16 6.41
CA LYS A 158 -24.59 12.94 6.39
C LYS A 158 -23.35 12.09 6.66
N ASP A 159 -23.44 11.05 7.48
CA ASP A 159 -22.31 10.14 7.74
C ASP A 159 -22.08 9.16 6.59
N ALA A 160 -23.12 8.86 5.79
CA ALA A 160 -23.04 7.99 4.63
C ALA A 160 -22.05 8.50 3.56
N ALA A 161 -22.01 9.82 3.30
CA ALA A 161 -21.07 10.40 2.34
C ALA A 161 -19.60 10.27 2.80
N TRP A 162 -19.34 10.30 4.11
CA TRP A 162 -17.98 10.20 4.68
C TRP A 162 -17.52 8.76 4.96
N ASN A 163 -18.39 7.78 4.72
CA ASN A 163 -18.05 6.35 4.69
C ASN A 163 -17.26 5.97 3.44
N GLU A 164 -17.17 6.89 2.48
CA GLU A 164 -16.34 6.75 1.30
C GLU A 164 -14.90 7.07 1.65
N THR A 165 -14.08 6.02 1.75
CA THR A 165 -12.63 6.11 1.99
C THR A 165 -11.89 6.90 0.91
N TRP A 166 -12.50 7.05 -0.27
CA TRP A 166 -12.01 7.92 -1.33
C TRP A 166 -11.87 9.38 -0.85
N LEU A 167 -12.83 9.91 -0.09
CA LEU A 167 -12.73 11.27 0.44
C LEU A 167 -11.56 11.46 1.42
N TRP A 168 -11.18 10.40 2.15
CA TRP A 168 -10.05 10.45 3.07
C TRP A 168 -8.76 10.66 2.26
N TRP A 169 -8.61 9.91 1.16
CA TRP A 169 -7.51 10.08 0.22
C TRP A 169 -7.55 11.46 -0.44
N SER A 170 -8.68 11.87 -1.02
CA SER A 170 -8.76 13.13 -1.77
C SER A 170 -8.42 14.34 -0.93
N LYS A 171 -8.95 14.43 0.31
CA LYS A 171 -8.61 15.52 1.24
C LYS A 171 -7.15 15.48 1.68
N PHE A 172 -6.64 14.28 1.97
CA PHE A 172 -5.23 14.12 2.34
C PHE A 172 -4.30 14.55 1.21
N HIS A 173 -4.63 14.19 -0.05
CA HIS A 173 -3.85 14.58 -1.22
C HIS A 173 -3.99 16.06 -1.56
N GLU A 174 -5.16 16.66 -1.32
CA GLU A 174 -5.40 18.10 -1.40
C GLU A 174 -4.51 18.89 -0.42
N TYR A 175 -4.38 18.45 0.84
CA TYR A 175 -3.46 19.07 1.81
C TYR A 175 -1.98 18.95 1.44
N LEU A 176 -1.64 18.01 0.56
CA LEU A 176 -0.31 17.84 -0.02
C LEU A 176 -0.18 18.51 -1.39
N GLU A 177 -1.14 19.35 -1.78
CA GLU A 177 -1.15 20.08 -3.05
C GLU A 177 -0.97 19.16 -4.27
N TRP A 178 -1.56 17.96 -4.20
CA TRP A 178 -1.49 16.93 -5.24
C TRP A 178 -0.06 16.47 -5.59
N ASP A 179 0.83 16.42 -4.60
CA ASP A 179 2.21 15.96 -4.78
C ASP A 179 2.29 14.58 -5.48
N LYS A 180 3.08 14.51 -6.55
CA LYS A 180 3.27 13.31 -7.39
C LYS A 180 4.06 12.19 -6.68
N ARG A 181 4.79 12.52 -5.62
CA ARG A 181 5.54 11.58 -4.77
C ARG A 181 4.62 10.73 -3.91
N VAL A 182 3.39 11.17 -3.72
CA VAL A 182 2.38 10.47 -2.92
C VAL A 182 1.45 9.74 -3.88
N GLY A 183 1.27 8.44 -3.64
CA GLY A 183 0.34 7.63 -4.40
C GLY A 183 -0.43 6.67 -3.53
N VAL A 184 -1.53 6.14 -4.06
CA VAL A 184 -2.42 5.28 -3.29
C VAL A 184 -1.89 3.84 -3.29
N ALA A 185 -1.84 3.24 -2.12
CA ALA A 185 -1.79 1.79 -1.93
C ALA A 185 -3.19 1.30 -1.54
N LEU A 186 -3.97 0.89 -2.53
CA LEU A 186 -5.40 0.60 -2.39
C LEU A 186 -5.61 -0.84 -1.92
N GLU A 187 -6.18 -1.03 -0.73
CA GLU A 187 -6.53 -2.36 -0.21
C GLU A 187 -7.91 -2.80 -0.70
N LEU A 188 -7.97 -3.95 -1.37
CA LEU A 188 -9.22 -4.52 -1.87
C LEU A 188 -10.04 -5.12 -0.74
N SER A 189 -11.33 -4.81 -0.72
CA SER A 189 -12.30 -5.45 0.18
C SER A 189 -12.77 -6.80 -0.35
N ALA A 190 -13.27 -7.66 0.54
CA ALA A 190 -13.84 -8.96 0.15
C ALA A 190 -15.08 -8.80 -0.74
N ASP A 191 -15.91 -7.82 -0.42
CA ASP A 191 -17.03 -7.39 -1.23
C ASP A 191 -16.65 -6.11 -1.96
N LEU A 192 -16.67 -6.14 -3.29
CA LEU A 192 -16.33 -4.96 -4.09
C LEU A 192 -17.48 -3.94 -4.06
N PRO A 193 -17.17 -2.63 -4.02
CA PRO A 193 -18.19 -1.59 -4.10
C PRO A 193 -18.76 -1.51 -5.52
N THR A 194 -19.70 -0.58 -5.72
CA THR A 194 -20.30 -0.29 -7.02
C THR A 194 -19.24 0.14 -8.05
N GLU A 195 -19.57 -0.04 -9.33
CA GLU A 195 -18.66 0.28 -10.43
C GLU A 195 -18.24 1.76 -10.44
N GLU A 196 -19.12 2.67 -10.03
CA GLU A 196 -18.83 4.10 -9.90
C GLU A 196 -17.70 4.38 -8.90
N VAL A 197 -17.69 3.69 -7.75
CA VAL A 197 -16.62 3.82 -6.75
C VAL A 197 -15.30 3.27 -7.31
N ILE A 198 -15.36 2.16 -8.03
CA ILE A 198 -14.19 1.57 -8.69
C ILE A 198 -13.60 2.53 -9.73
N LEU A 199 -14.45 3.14 -10.56
CA LEU A 199 -14.04 4.08 -11.60
C LEU A 199 -13.39 5.33 -10.99
N ARG A 200 -13.88 5.82 -9.84
CA ARG A 200 -13.22 6.91 -9.08
C ARG A 200 -11.79 6.56 -8.72
N TRP A 201 -11.57 5.38 -8.13
CA TRP A 201 -10.21 4.92 -7.79
C TRP A 201 -9.32 4.69 -9.00
N LEU A 202 -9.88 4.33 -10.17
CA LEU A 202 -9.11 4.20 -11.41
C LEU A 202 -8.63 5.57 -11.95
N GLY A 203 -9.25 6.68 -11.53
CA GLY A 203 -8.81 8.03 -11.85
C GLY A 203 -7.60 8.50 -11.01
N GLU A 204 -7.44 7.96 -9.80
CA GLU A 204 -6.43 8.32 -8.82
C GLU A 204 -5.02 7.77 -9.14
N PRO A 205 -3.94 8.35 -8.57
CA PRO A 205 -2.57 7.85 -8.76
C PRO A 205 -2.30 6.58 -7.92
N VAL A 206 -2.96 5.47 -8.27
CA VAL A 206 -2.77 4.18 -7.60
C VAL A 206 -1.43 3.57 -7.97
N LYS A 207 -0.49 3.55 -7.02
CA LYS A 207 0.86 2.99 -7.21
C LYS A 207 0.93 1.51 -6.84
N ALA A 208 0.06 1.08 -5.93
CA ALA A 208 -0.02 -0.32 -5.54
C ALA A 208 -1.46 -0.74 -5.20
N VAL A 209 -1.77 -2.01 -5.44
CA VAL A 209 -3.02 -2.65 -5.03
C VAL A 209 -2.69 -3.76 -4.05
N ILE A 210 -3.27 -3.69 -2.86
CA ILE A 210 -3.13 -4.71 -1.82
C ILE A 210 -4.31 -5.67 -1.96
N VAL A 211 -3.99 -6.95 -2.14
CA VAL A 211 -4.91 -8.05 -2.34
C VAL A 211 -4.81 -8.96 -1.11
N PRO A 212 -5.74 -8.85 -0.15
CA PRO A 212 -5.68 -9.67 1.05
C PRO A 212 -5.83 -11.16 0.74
N THR A 213 -5.06 -12.04 1.37
CA THR A 213 -5.17 -13.50 1.21
C THR A 213 -6.56 -14.03 1.60
N SER A 214 -7.33 -13.24 2.36
CA SER A 214 -8.69 -13.57 2.76
C SER A 214 -9.72 -13.50 1.63
N ILE A 215 -9.46 -12.75 0.55
CA ILE A 215 -10.40 -12.62 -0.58
C ILE A 215 -10.23 -13.74 -1.61
N PHE A 216 -9.16 -14.53 -1.50
CA PHE A 216 -8.95 -15.70 -2.35
C PHE A 216 -9.82 -16.86 -1.87
N HIS A 217 -10.43 -17.53 -2.83
CA HIS A 217 -11.21 -18.74 -2.65
C HIS A 217 -10.40 -19.93 -3.15
N ASN A 218 -10.58 -21.11 -2.57
CA ASN A 218 -9.91 -22.30 -3.07
C ASN A 218 -10.76 -22.98 -4.15
N ASN A 219 -10.16 -23.30 -5.29
CA ASN A 219 -10.80 -24.14 -6.30
C ASN A 219 -10.86 -25.61 -5.82
N ARG A 220 -11.58 -26.49 -6.52
CA ARG A 220 -11.65 -27.94 -6.25
C ARG A 220 -10.28 -28.63 -6.14
N LYS A 221 -9.25 -28.04 -6.78
CA LYS A 221 -7.86 -28.51 -6.74
C LYS A 221 -7.01 -27.91 -5.60
N GLY A 222 -7.59 -27.09 -4.73
CA GLY A 222 -6.91 -26.45 -3.60
C GLY A 222 -6.13 -25.17 -3.92
N TYR A 223 -6.11 -24.70 -5.18
CA TYR A 223 -5.40 -23.47 -5.55
C TYR A 223 -6.22 -22.20 -5.25
N PRO A 224 -5.58 -21.11 -4.79
CA PRO A 224 -6.24 -19.84 -4.52
C PRO A 224 -6.64 -19.15 -5.84
N VAL A 225 -7.89 -18.69 -5.91
CA VAL A 225 -8.47 -17.98 -7.05
C VAL A 225 -9.30 -16.78 -6.59
N LEU A 226 -9.33 -15.73 -7.39
CA LEU A 226 -10.15 -14.54 -7.17
C LEU A 226 -11.50 -14.66 -7.90
N SER A 227 -12.52 -13.92 -7.45
CA SER A 227 -13.78 -13.82 -8.20
C SER A 227 -13.57 -13.07 -9.53
N ARG A 228 -14.45 -13.26 -10.51
CA ARG A 228 -14.33 -12.59 -11.83
C ARG A 228 -14.31 -11.07 -11.73
N ALA A 229 -15.01 -10.50 -10.74
CA ALA A 229 -15.02 -9.05 -10.51
C ALA A 229 -13.64 -8.56 -10.00
N HIS A 230 -13.05 -9.25 -9.02
CA HIS A 230 -11.70 -8.95 -8.53
C HIS A 230 -10.63 -9.13 -9.60
N GLN A 231 -10.75 -10.17 -10.44
CA GLN A 231 -9.82 -10.39 -11.56
C GLN A 231 -9.82 -9.19 -12.52
N ARG A 232 -11.01 -8.71 -12.92
CA ARG A 232 -11.14 -7.53 -13.80
C ARG A 232 -10.51 -6.28 -13.17
N LEU A 233 -10.79 -6.03 -11.90
CA LEU A 233 -10.27 -4.89 -11.16
C LEU A 233 -8.74 -4.90 -11.04
N VAL A 234 -8.16 -6.03 -10.62
CA VAL A 234 -6.70 -6.19 -10.51
C VAL A 234 -6.04 -5.99 -11.87
N VAL A 235 -6.58 -6.58 -12.94
CA VAL A 235 -6.05 -6.39 -14.30
C VAL A 235 -6.11 -4.92 -14.72
N SER A 236 -7.21 -4.21 -14.45
CA SER A 236 -7.32 -2.77 -14.75
C SER A 236 -6.31 -1.92 -13.98
N LEU A 237 -6.08 -2.20 -12.69
CA LEU A 237 -5.10 -1.47 -11.89
C LEU A 237 -3.65 -1.74 -12.34
N VAL A 238 -3.32 -2.99 -12.67
CA VAL A 238 -1.97 -3.34 -13.17
C VAL A 238 -1.75 -2.76 -14.58
N LYS A 239 -2.79 -2.61 -15.40
CA LYS A 239 -2.71 -1.85 -16.67
C LYS A 239 -2.31 -0.39 -16.45
N ASN A 240 -2.77 0.21 -15.36
CA ASN A 240 -2.36 1.55 -14.90
C ASN A 240 -1.03 1.53 -14.13
N GLU A 241 -0.20 0.51 -14.35
CA GLU A 241 1.15 0.33 -13.76
C GLU A 241 1.19 0.17 -12.23
N ALA A 242 0.06 -0.15 -11.60
CA ALA A 242 0.04 -0.44 -10.17
C ALA A 242 0.78 -1.77 -9.87
N LYS A 243 1.61 -1.76 -8.83
CA LYS A 243 2.24 -2.97 -8.28
C LYS A 243 1.21 -3.78 -7.48
N VAL A 244 1.25 -5.10 -7.56
CA VAL A 244 0.35 -5.95 -6.77
C VAL A 244 1.01 -6.34 -5.47
N ILE A 245 0.31 -6.30 -4.35
CA ILE A 245 0.81 -6.70 -3.04
C ILE A 245 -0.11 -7.80 -2.50
N VAL A 246 0.45 -8.95 -2.14
CA VAL A 246 -0.30 -9.99 -1.43
C VAL A 246 -0.10 -9.77 0.07
N SER A 247 -1.20 -9.56 0.81
CA SER A 247 -1.16 -9.30 2.26
C SER A 247 -2.02 -10.26 3.04
N GLY A 248 -1.62 -10.66 4.24
CA GLY A 248 -2.47 -11.39 5.18
C GLY A 248 -1.89 -12.71 5.68
N ALA A 249 -2.76 -13.55 6.25
CA ALA A 249 -2.35 -14.83 6.80
C ALA A 249 -1.99 -15.83 5.70
N ARG A 250 -1.04 -16.72 5.98
CA ARG A 250 -0.64 -17.81 5.09
C ARG A 250 -1.71 -18.90 5.11
N ARG A 251 -2.71 -18.79 4.24
CA ARG A 251 -3.77 -19.80 4.09
C ARG A 251 -3.38 -20.93 3.11
N SER A 252 -2.50 -20.62 2.18
CA SER A 252 -1.92 -21.53 1.18
C SER A 252 -0.44 -21.20 0.98
N ASN A 253 0.28 -22.02 0.19
CA ASN A 253 1.65 -21.68 -0.22
C ASN A 253 1.68 -20.32 -0.92
N VAL A 254 2.65 -19.49 -0.52
CA VAL A 254 2.73 -18.10 -0.97
C VAL A 254 2.97 -18.03 -2.49
N GLU A 255 3.72 -18.98 -3.04
CA GLU A 255 3.98 -19.12 -4.48
C GLU A 255 2.71 -19.22 -5.33
N PHE A 256 1.64 -19.87 -4.83
CA PHE A 256 0.44 -20.12 -5.61
C PHE A 256 -0.34 -18.84 -5.88
N TYR A 257 -0.29 -17.87 -4.96
CA TYR A 257 -0.91 -16.56 -5.19
C TYR A 257 -0.22 -15.84 -6.35
N LEU A 258 1.12 -15.84 -6.38
CA LEU A 258 1.88 -15.21 -7.45
C LEU A 258 1.64 -15.89 -8.81
N GLN A 259 1.70 -17.22 -8.85
CA GLN A 259 1.42 -17.99 -10.07
C GLN A 259 0.02 -17.69 -10.61
N TYR A 260 -0.98 -17.62 -9.72
CA TYR A 260 -2.34 -17.26 -10.11
C TYR A 260 -2.42 -15.82 -10.65
N LEU A 261 -1.77 -14.86 -9.98
CA LEU A 261 -1.73 -13.46 -10.42
C LEU A 261 -1.08 -13.33 -11.81
N ASN A 262 0.05 -13.98 -12.06
CA ASN A 262 0.66 -13.99 -13.40
C ASN A 262 -0.27 -14.61 -14.44
N ARG A 263 -0.95 -15.72 -14.10
CA ARG A 263 -1.91 -16.36 -15.00
C ARG A 263 -3.10 -15.47 -15.37
N ILE A 264 -3.65 -14.69 -14.44
CA ILE A 264 -4.75 -13.76 -14.77
C ILE A 264 -4.28 -12.62 -15.68
N TRP A 265 -3.00 -12.24 -15.58
CA TRP A 265 -2.40 -11.21 -16.44
C TRP A 265 -2.04 -11.73 -17.82
N GLU A 266 -1.59 -12.98 -17.95
CA GLU A 266 -1.40 -13.64 -19.24
C GLU A 266 -2.72 -13.85 -19.98
N LYS A 267 -3.78 -14.23 -19.25
CA LYS A 267 -5.11 -14.50 -19.81
C LYS A 267 -5.92 -13.25 -20.16
N ARG A 268 -5.40 -12.06 -19.89
CA ARG A 268 -6.11 -10.84 -20.26
C ARG A 268 -6.33 -10.87 -21.79
N PRO A 269 -7.47 -10.38 -22.30
CA PRO A 269 -7.62 -10.20 -23.73
C PRO A 269 -6.48 -9.31 -24.22
N ASP A 270 -5.66 -9.84 -25.13
CA ASP A 270 -4.54 -9.12 -25.72
C ASP A 270 -5.08 -7.86 -26.40
N GLN A 271 -4.67 -6.69 -25.91
CA GLN A 271 -4.95 -5.42 -26.58
C GLN A 271 -4.06 -5.22 -27.81
N ASN A 272 -3.25 -6.22 -28.18
CA ASN A 272 -2.36 -6.16 -29.34
C ASN A 272 -3.12 -6.08 -30.68
N ASP A 273 -4.43 -6.30 -30.72
CA ASP A 273 -5.23 -6.05 -31.92
C ASP A 273 -5.53 -4.56 -32.17
N ASN A 274 -5.32 -3.68 -31.18
CA ASN A 274 -5.44 -2.24 -31.38
C ASN A 274 -4.05 -1.61 -31.49
N THR A 275 -3.54 -1.53 -32.72
CA THR A 275 -2.30 -0.84 -33.12
C THR A 275 -2.15 0.53 -32.44
N MET A 276 -3.26 1.24 -32.23
CA MET A 276 -3.30 2.53 -31.54
C MET A 276 -2.80 2.49 -30.09
N PHE A 277 -3.07 1.44 -29.31
CA PHE A 277 -2.63 1.33 -27.92
C PHE A 277 -1.13 1.02 -27.80
N SER A 278 -0.54 0.28 -28.76
CA SER A 278 0.91 0.08 -28.80
C SER A 278 1.67 1.37 -29.10
N TYR A 279 1.13 2.21 -29.99
CA TYR A 279 1.69 3.55 -30.25
C TYR A 279 1.52 4.48 -29.05
N ALA A 280 0.37 4.43 -28.35
CA ALA A 280 0.07 5.32 -27.22
C ALA A 280 0.76 4.94 -25.90
N LYS A 281 1.38 3.76 -25.80
CA LYS A 281 1.97 3.26 -24.55
C LYS A 281 3.07 4.16 -23.98
N GLY A 282 3.79 4.90 -24.82
CA GLY A 282 4.77 5.92 -24.41
C GLY A 282 4.18 7.32 -24.16
N PHE A 283 2.93 7.57 -24.57
CA PHE A 283 2.28 8.88 -24.52
C PHE A 283 1.22 9.01 -23.40
N SER A 284 0.89 7.92 -22.71
CA SER A 284 -0.14 7.89 -21.66
C SER A 284 0.14 8.82 -20.47
N VAL A 285 1.38 9.28 -20.29
CA VAL A 285 1.80 10.20 -19.22
C VAL A 285 1.88 11.67 -19.68
N LEU A 286 1.92 11.96 -20.99
CA LEU A 286 2.11 13.31 -21.53
C LEU A 286 0.87 14.23 -21.46
N ARG A 287 -0.27 13.74 -20.97
CA ARG A 287 -1.49 14.55 -20.77
C ARG A 287 -1.74 14.98 -19.32
N ARG A 288 -0.81 14.75 -18.40
CA ARG A 288 -0.90 15.16 -16.98
C ARG A 288 0.24 16.12 -16.58
N THR A 289 0.46 17.13 -17.42
CA THR A 289 1.23 18.34 -17.10
C THR A 289 0.30 19.53 -17.11
#